data_AF-A0A3M8GD75-F1
#
_entry.id   AF-A0A3M8GD75-F1
#
_cell.length_a   1.000
_cell.length_b   1.000
_cell.length_c   1.000
_cell.angle_alpha   90.00
_cell.angle_beta   90.00
_cell.angle_gamma   90.00
#
_symmetry.space_group_name_H-M   'P 1'
#
loop_
_entity.id
_entity.type
_entity.pdbx_description
1 polymer ?
#
loop_
_entity_poly.entity_id
_entity_poly.type
_entity_poly.pdbx_seq_one_letter_code
_entity_poly.pdbx_strand_id
1 'polypeptide(L)'
;MGNAQESYLGDIKLTAVNFDQRGWMECDGRLLKISDHNALFALLGTQYGGDGRTTFALPDLRGRVPVGQGSAPGLTTRRQGEKGGVENGTQKAVKPDENGTYSDSTSTNMQPYTVIRYVICVNGIFPSRS
;
A
#
# COMPACT_ATOMS: atom_id res chain seq x y z
N MET A 1 5.00 -21.97 -13.58
CA MET A 1 5.43 -20.73 -12.89
C MET A 1 5.26 -19.61 -13.90
N GLY A 2 4.24 -18.76 -13.72
CA GLY A 2 3.72 -17.86 -14.76
C GLY A 2 4.58 -16.61 -14.95
N ASN A 3 4.88 -16.28 -16.20
CA ASN A 3 5.48 -15.00 -16.57
C ASN A 3 4.52 -13.87 -16.17
N ALA A 4 5.05 -12.66 -15.87
CA ALA A 4 4.21 -11.47 -15.64
C ALA A 4 3.23 -11.17 -16.80
N GLN A 5 3.51 -11.74 -17.97
CA GLN A 5 2.71 -11.71 -19.18
C GLN A 5 1.27 -12.23 -19.04
N GLU A 6 0.93 -12.97 -17.98
CA GLU A 6 -0.45 -13.40 -17.69
C GLU A 6 -1.18 -12.51 -16.68
N SER A 7 -0.50 -11.53 -16.07
CA SER A 7 -1.10 -10.62 -15.07
C SER A 7 -1.41 -9.26 -15.68
N TYR A 8 -2.41 -8.57 -15.12
CA TYR A 8 -2.71 -7.22 -15.55
C TYR A 8 -1.68 -6.24 -14.99
N LEU A 9 -1.38 -5.23 -15.80
CA LEU A 9 -0.50 -4.14 -15.41
C LEU A 9 -1.11 -3.39 -14.23
N GLY A 10 -0.33 -3.17 -13.18
CA GLY A 10 -0.79 -2.54 -11.93
C GLY A 10 -1.35 -3.50 -10.88
N ASP A 11 -1.50 -4.80 -11.18
CA ASP A 11 -1.90 -5.79 -10.17
C ASP A 11 -0.90 -5.82 -9.01
N ILE A 12 -1.41 -5.86 -7.78
CA ILE A 12 -0.61 -6.02 -6.56
C ILE A 12 -0.81 -7.43 -6.00
N LYS A 13 0.29 -8.09 -5.63
CA LYS A 13 0.28 -9.42 -5.03
C LYS A 13 1.15 -9.48 -3.78
N LEU A 14 0.80 -10.42 -2.91
CA LEU A 14 1.58 -10.79 -1.74
C LEU A 14 2.60 -11.86 -2.14
N THR A 15 3.84 -11.73 -1.68
CA THR A 15 4.90 -12.71 -1.91
C THR A 15 5.77 -12.91 -0.68
N ALA A 16 6.18 -14.16 -0.43
CA ALA A 16 7.11 -14.51 0.64
C ALA A 16 8.58 -14.42 0.20
N VAL A 17 8.85 -14.33 -1.11
CA VAL A 17 10.19 -14.35 -1.68
C VAL A 17 10.63 -12.96 -2.14
N ASN A 18 11.92 -12.65 -1.98
CA ASN A 18 12.53 -11.47 -2.59
C ASN A 18 12.72 -11.76 -4.09
N PHE A 19 11.84 -11.22 -4.91
CA PHE A 19 11.64 -11.70 -6.27
C PHE A 19 11.43 -10.53 -7.22
N ASP A 20 12.46 -10.19 -7.98
CA ASP A 20 12.42 -9.15 -9.02
C ASP A 20 12.13 -9.73 -10.42
N GLN A 21 11.44 -10.88 -10.51
CA GLN A 21 11.28 -11.54 -11.80
C GLN A 21 10.62 -10.60 -12.82
N ARG A 22 11.31 -10.45 -13.96
CA ARG A 22 10.95 -9.77 -15.21
C ARG A 22 9.47 -9.35 -15.26
N GLY A 23 9.19 -8.17 -14.72
CA GLY A 23 7.86 -7.54 -14.76
C GLY A 23 7.17 -7.31 -13.43
N TRP A 24 7.80 -7.63 -12.30
CA TRP A 24 7.33 -7.25 -10.97
C TRP A 24 8.34 -6.35 -10.25
N MET A 25 7.84 -5.40 -9.46
CA MET A 25 8.65 -4.55 -8.59
C MET A 25 8.03 -4.48 -7.21
N GLU A 26 8.84 -4.24 -6.18
CA GLU A 26 8.33 -4.08 -4.82
C GLU A 26 7.53 -2.78 -4.66
N CYS A 27 6.47 -2.83 -3.84
CA CYS A 27 5.69 -1.65 -3.45
C CYS A 27 6.41 -0.89 -2.32
N ASP A 28 7.53 -0.25 -2.64
CA ASP A 28 8.41 0.46 -1.70
C ASP A 28 8.40 1.99 -1.84
N GLY A 29 7.49 2.54 -2.65
CA GLY A 29 7.39 3.98 -2.86
C GLY A 29 8.43 4.58 -3.81
N ARG A 30 9.23 3.76 -4.51
CA ARG A 30 10.27 4.27 -5.42
C ARG A 30 9.70 5.11 -6.56
N LEU A 31 10.49 6.08 -7.03
CA LEU A 31 10.21 6.84 -8.23
C LEU A 31 10.66 6.06 -9.47
N LEU A 32 9.78 5.99 -10.46
CA LEU A 32 10.04 5.42 -11.78
C LEU A 32 9.94 6.52 -12.84
N LYS A 33 10.73 6.38 -13.91
CA LYS A 33 10.64 7.26 -15.07
C LYS A 33 9.37 6.95 -15.87
N ILE A 34 8.63 7.98 -16.24
CA ILE A 34 7.44 7.85 -17.08
C ILE A 34 7.83 7.28 -18.45
N SER A 35 8.96 7.73 -19.02
CA SER A 35 9.47 7.28 -20.32
C SER A 35 9.59 5.76 -20.44
N ASP A 36 9.93 5.09 -19.35
CA ASP A 36 10.22 3.65 -19.33
C ASP A 36 8.98 2.83 -18.94
N HIS A 37 7.98 3.47 -18.32
CA HIS A 37 6.77 2.81 -17.79
C HIS A 37 5.48 3.58 -18.13
N ASN A 38 5.37 4.10 -19.36
CA ASN A 38 4.24 4.92 -19.82
C ASN A 38 2.87 4.28 -19.55
N ALA A 39 2.76 2.97 -19.81
CA ALA A 39 1.52 2.22 -19.63
C ALA A 39 1.09 2.13 -18.15
N LEU A 40 2.05 1.96 -17.24
CA LEU A 40 1.76 1.90 -15.80
C LEU A 40 1.42 3.30 -15.27
N PHE A 41 2.11 4.33 -15.75
CA PHE A 41 1.79 5.72 -15.43
C PHE A 41 0.37 6.10 -15.86
N ALA A 42 -0.10 5.62 -17.01
CA ALA A 42 -1.47 5.85 -17.47
C ALA A 42 -2.53 5.29 -16.51
N LEU A 43 -2.18 4.29 -15.69
CA LEU A 43 -3.08 3.68 -14.70
C LEU A 43 -2.95 4.34 -13.32
N LEU A 44 -1.71 4.55 -12.83
CA LEU A 44 -1.47 5.03 -11.47
C LEU A 44 -1.45 6.57 -11.37
N GLY A 45 -1.08 7.26 -12.44
CA GLY A 45 -0.79 8.69 -12.42
C GLY A 45 0.25 9.05 -11.36
N THR A 46 0.00 10.15 -10.63
CA THR A 46 0.84 10.63 -9.53
C THR A 46 0.27 10.35 -8.15
N GLN A 47 -0.70 9.43 -8.04
CA GLN A 47 -1.43 9.17 -6.79
C GLN A 47 -0.52 8.79 -5.61
N TYR A 48 0.64 8.19 -5.91
CA TYR A 48 1.62 7.76 -4.91
C TYR A 48 2.85 8.69 -4.81
N GLY A 49 2.92 9.73 -5.66
CA GLY A 49 4.04 10.67 -5.73
C GLY A 49 4.63 10.83 -7.15
N GLY A 50 5.76 11.55 -7.22
CA GLY A 50 6.41 11.95 -8.47
C GLY A 50 5.94 13.32 -8.99
N ASP A 51 6.56 13.78 -10.07
CA ASP A 51 6.28 15.10 -10.66
C ASP A 51 5.21 15.07 -11.76
N GLY A 52 4.79 13.89 -12.21
CA GLY A 52 3.80 13.70 -13.29
C GLY A 52 4.27 14.15 -14.66
N ARG A 53 5.55 14.53 -14.81
CA ARG A 53 6.15 14.98 -16.07
C ARG A 53 7.27 14.06 -16.50
N THR A 54 8.16 13.72 -15.59
CA THR A 54 9.30 12.84 -15.81
C THR A 54 9.22 11.56 -14.98
N THR A 55 8.55 11.63 -13.82
CA THR A 55 8.50 10.56 -12.83
C THR A 55 7.13 10.39 -12.20
N PHE A 56 6.88 9.18 -11.73
CA PHE A 56 5.76 8.81 -10.88
C PHE A 56 6.25 7.82 -9.82
N ALA A 57 5.54 7.69 -8.71
CA ALA A 57 5.91 6.74 -7.65
C ALA A 57 5.07 5.46 -7.69
N LEU A 58 5.66 4.35 -7.25
CA LEU A 58 4.92 3.15 -6.86
C LEU A 58 4.24 3.34 -5.49
N PRO A 59 3.25 2.51 -5.13
CA PRO A 59 2.75 2.47 -3.75
C PRO A 59 3.86 2.14 -2.75
N ASP A 60 3.78 2.71 -1.55
CA ASP A 60 4.63 2.33 -0.42
C ASP A 60 3.80 1.55 0.60
N LEU A 61 3.98 0.23 0.62
CA LEU A 61 3.27 -0.70 1.49
C LEU A 61 4.16 -1.28 2.59
N ARG A 62 5.37 -0.75 2.78
CA ARG A 62 6.23 -1.14 3.89
C ARG A 62 5.62 -0.67 5.20
N GLY A 63 5.56 -1.56 6.19
CA GLY A 63 4.94 -1.29 7.50
C GLY A 63 3.42 -1.08 7.45
N ARG A 64 2.77 -1.40 6.32
CA ARG A 64 1.36 -1.05 6.07
C ARG A 64 0.57 -2.25 5.54
N VAL A 65 -0.72 -2.24 5.84
CA VAL A 65 -1.70 -3.16 5.27
C VAL A 65 -2.60 -2.36 4.30
N PRO A 66 -2.79 -2.82 3.06
CA PRO A 66 -3.73 -2.21 2.13
C PRO A 66 -5.15 -2.22 2.69
N VAL A 67 -5.87 -1.12 2.49
CA VAL A 67 -7.29 -1.00 2.83
C VAL A 67 -8.09 -0.69 1.58
N GLY A 68 -9.33 -1.16 1.52
CA GLY A 68 -10.22 -0.89 0.39
C GLY A 68 -10.48 0.61 0.24
N GLN A 69 -10.39 1.11 -0.99
CA GLN A 69 -10.81 2.47 -1.34
C GLN A 69 -12.34 2.56 -1.33
N GLY A 70 -12.87 3.73 -0.97
CA GLY A 70 -14.27 4.05 -1.20
C GLY A 70 -14.91 4.78 -0.05
N SER A 71 -16.23 5.00 -0.19
CA SER A 71 -17.09 5.53 0.86
C SER A 71 -18.37 4.70 0.87
N ALA A 72 -18.86 4.37 2.06
CA ALA A 72 -20.20 3.83 2.24
C ALA A 72 -20.85 4.53 3.44
N PRO A 73 -22.20 4.54 3.56
CA PRO A 73 -22.87 5.10 4.72
C PRO A 73 -22.31 4.50 6.02
N GLY A 74 -21.87 5.37 6.94
CA GLY A 74 -21.25 4.95 8.20
C GLY A 74 -19.77 4.57 8.13
N LEU A 75 -19.12 4.64 6.96
CA LEU A 75 -17.67 4.43 6.82
C LEU A 75 -16.93 5.74 6.61
N THR A 76 -15.66 5.78 7.04
CA THR A 76 -14.74 6.84 6.66
C THR A 76 -14.40 6.72 5.18
N THR A 77 -14.55 7.80 4.41
CA THR A 77 -14.04 7.89 3.04
C THR A 77 -12.54 7.66 3.02
N ARG A 78 -12.07 6.72 2.19
CA ARG A 78 -10.64 6.49 1.91
C ARG A 78 -10.34 6.71 0.45
N ARG A 79 -9.43 7.65 0.15
CA ARG A 79 -8.97 7.93 -1.22
C ARG A 79 -7.81 7.01 -1.59
N GLN A 80 -7.68 6.68 -2.86
CA GLN A 80 -6.51 5.92 -3.34
C GLN A 80 -5.22 6.70 -3.05
N GLY A 81 -4.19 6.01 -2.57
CA GLY A 81 -2.92 6.63 -2.20
C GLY A 81 -2.91 7.32 -0.83
N GLU A 82 -4.06 7.45 -0.16
CA GLU A 82 -4.14 7.99 1.20
C GLU A 82 -3.39 7.09 2.18
N LYS A 83 -2.50 7.71 2.98
CA LYS A 83 -1.79 7.04 4.07
C LYS A 83 -2.49 7.38 5.38
N GLY A 84 -2.96 6.35 6.09
CA GLY A 84 -3.58 6.49 7.41
C GLY A 84 -2.93 5.58 8.45
N GLY A 85 -3.29 5.82 9.72
CA GLY A 85 -2.76 5.08 10.87
C GLY A 85 -1.36 5.52 11.30
N VAL A 86 -0.92 4.96 12.42
CA VAL A 86 0.40 5.18 13.04
C VAL A 86 1.02 3.80 13.28
N GLU A 87 2.27 3.61 12.88
CA GLU A 87 2.96 2.32 13.02
C GLU A 87 3.15 1.93 14.50
N ASN A 88 3.30 2.92 15.38
CA ASN A 88 3.32 2.78 16.83
C ASN A 88 2.17 3.59 17.45
N GLY A 89 0.94 3.09 17.28
CA GLY A 89 -0.24 3.74 17.85
C GLY A 89 -0.35 3.56 19.35
N THR A 90 -0.06 4.63 20.10
CA THR A 90 -0.44 4.75 21.50
C THR A 90 -1.96 4.78 21.61
N GLN A 91 -2.57 3.66 22.00
CA GLN A 91 -3.94 3.68 22.49
C GLN A 91 -3.90 4.05 23.96
N LYS A 92 -4.58 5.13 24.35
CA LYS A 92 -4.81 5.44 25.77
C LYS A 92 -5.75 4.36 26.32
N ALA A 93 -5.19 3.36 27.00
CA ALA A 93 -6.00 2.41 27.74
C ALA A 93 -6.48 3.09 29.03
N VAL A 94 -7.70 3.63 28.99
CA VAL A 94 -8.38 4.07 30.22
C VAL A 94 -8.91 2.82 30.92
N LYS A 95 -8.17 2.32 31.90
CA LYS A 95 -8.77 1.49 32.96
C LYS A 95 -9.06 2.40 34.15
N PRO A 96 -10.30 2.49 34.65
CA PRO A 96 -10.54 3.17 35.91
C PRO A 96 -9.84 2.38 37.02
N ASP A 97 -8.94 3.02 37.76
CA ASP A 97 -8.57 2.52 39.08
C ASP A 97 -9.69 2.88 40.09
N GLU A 98 -9.66 2.25 41.26
CA GLU A 98 -10.64 2.44 42.34
C GLU A 98 -10.71 3.87 42.92
N ASN A 99 -9.80 4.77 42.49
CA ASN A 99 -9.70 6.15 42.96
C ASN A 99 -9.88 7.20 41.85
N GLY A 100 -10.33 6.81 40.65
CA GLY A 100 -10.58 7.74 39.54
C GLY A 100 -9.33 8.42 38.97
N THR A 101 -8.15 7.87 39.23
CA THR A 101 -6.88 8.37 38.68
C THR A 101 -6.61 7.67 37.34
N TYR A 102 -6.69 8.43 36.25
CA TYR A 102 -6.38 7.95 34.91
C TYR A 102 -4.87 7.72 34.77
N SER A 103 -4.39 6.50 35.06
CA SER A 103 -3.01 6.13 34.74
C SER A 103 -2.87 5.92 33.22
N ASP A 104 -2.00 6.72 32.60
CA ASP A 104 -1.71 6.69 31.16
C ASP A 104 -0.90 5.43 30.82
N SER A 105 -1.57 4.28 30.77
CA SER A 105 -0.96 3.03 30.34
C SER A 105 -0.99 2.94 28.82
N THR A 106 0.15 3.18 28.20
CA THR A 106 0.35 2.97 26.77
C THR A 106 0.50 1.49 26.51
N SER A 107 -0.45 0.88 25.80
CA SER A 107 -0.31 -0.50 25.31
C SER A 107 -0.33 -0.54 23.80
N THR A 108 0.70 -1.14 23.18
CA THR A 108 0.71 -1.46 21.76
C THR A 108 -0.30 -2.56 21.50
N ASN A 109 -1.47 -2.20 20.96
CA ASN A 109 -2.51 -3.15 20.58
C ASN A 109 -2.29 -3.64 19.15
N MET A 110 -1.19 -4.37 18.93
CA MET A 110 -0.88 -4.98 17.64
C MET A 110 -1.22 -6.47 17.70
N GLN A 111 -2.17 -6.90 16.86
CA GLN A 111 -2.46 -8.32 16.67
C GLN A 111 -1.22 -9.04 16.12
N PRO A 112 -1.05 -10.36 16.38
CA PRO A 112 0.06 -11.12 15.80
C PRO A 112 0.05 -10.98 14.27
N TYR A 113 1.21 -10.67 13.69
CA TYR A 113 1.37 -10.46 12.26
C TYR A 113 2.63 -11.14 11.74
N THR A 114 2.57 -11.57 10.47
CA THR A 114 3.74 -12.05 9.74
C THR A 114 3.98 -11.10 8.57
N VAL A 115 5.20 -10.57 8.49
CA VAL A 115 5.57 -9.65 7.41
C VAL A 115 5.85 -10.45 6.14
N ILE A 116 5.13 -10.09 5.07
CA ILE A 116 5.38 -10.55 3.71
C ILE A 116 5.44 -9.35 2.78
N ARG A 117 5.98 -9.55 1.57
CA ARG A 117 6.25 -8.47 0.63
C ARG A 117 5.02 -8.20 -0.24
N TYR A 118 4.89 -6.94 -0.65
CA TYR A 118 3.96 -6.52 -1.70
C TYR A 118 4.75 -6.23 -2.97
N VAL A 119 4.31 -6.80 -4.09
CA VAL A 119 4.85 -6.53 -5.41
C VAL A 119 3.76 -6.07 -6.36
N ILE A 120 4.12 -5.18 -7.29
CA ILE A 120 3.25 -4.65 -8.34
C ILE A 120 3.74 -5.08 -9.71
N CYS A 121 2.81 -5.44 -10.58
CA CYS A 121 3.08 -5.78 -11.98
C CYS A 121 3.42 -4.49 -12.75
N VAL A 122 4.66 -4.39 -13.21
CA VAL A 122 5.18 -3.24 -13.99
C VAL A 122 5.40 -3.56 -15.46
N ASN A 123 5.29 -4.84 -15.84
CA ASN A 123 5.31 -5.30 -17.23
C ASN A 123 4.32 -6.46 -17.38
N GLY A 124 3.11 -6.14 -17.82
CA GLY A 124 1.99 -7.08 -17.94
C GLY A 124 0.97 -6.60 -18.97
N ILE A 125 -0.18 -7.25 -19.03
CA ILE A 125 -1.24 -6.92 -19.98
C ILE A 125 -1.91 -5.63 -19.53
N PHE A 126 -1.97 -4.62 -20.40
CA PHE A 126 -2.73 -3.41 -20.11
C PHE A 126 -4.23 -3.76 -19.98
N PRO A 127 -4.90 -3.41 -18.86
CA PRO A 127 -6.30 -3.72 -18.70
C PRO A 127 -7.13 -2.94 -19.71
N SER A 128 -7.75 -3.63 -20.67
CA SER A 128 -8.72 -3.01 -21.58
C SER A 128 -10.02 -2.74 -20.82
N ARG A 129 -10.60 -1.56 -21.02
CA ARG A 129 -11.97 -1.28 -20.56
C ARG A 129 -12.93 -2.07 -21.45
N SER A 130 -13.50 -3.17 -20.94
CA SER A 130 -14.71 -3.79 -21.51
C SER A 130 -15.95 -3.05 -21.03
#